data_AF-A0A434I2K8-F1
#
_entry.id   AF-A0A434I2K8-F1
#
_cell.length_a   1.000
_cell.length_b   1.000
_cell.length_c   1.000
_cell.angle_alpha   90.00
_cell.angle_beta   90.00
_cell.angle_gamma   90.00
#
_symmetry.space_group_name_H-M   'P 1'
#
loop_
_entity.id
_entity.type
_entity.pdbx_description
1 polymer ?
#
loop_
_entity_poly.entity_id
_entity_poly.type
_entity_poly.pdbx_seq_one_letter_code
_entity_poly.pdbx_strand_id
1 'polypeptide(L)' 'PEEGEQVLAKLTKVGSRFEREDIGLVRLQPILRGVAAII' A
#
# COMPACT_ATOMS: atom_id res chain seq x y z
N PRO A 1 -1.33 -5.37 -11.52
CA PRO A 1 -0.40 -5.98 -10.55
C PRO A 1 0.52 -6.94 -11.29
N GLU A 2 1.83 -6.94 -11.04
CA GLU A 2 2.70 -8.01 -11.59
C GLU A 2 2.46 -9.33 -10.84
N GLU A 3 1.22 -9.84 -10.94
CA GLU A 3 0.77 -11.19 -10.56
C GLU A 3 0.42 -11.38 -9.08
N GLY A 4 -0.80 -10.97 -8.69
CA GLY A 4 -1.38 -11.25 -7.37
C GLY A 4 -2.62 -10.40 -7.05
N GLU A 5 -3.49 -10.92 -6.17
CA GLU A 5 -4.60 -10.16 -5.59
C GLU A 5 -4.05 -9.01 -4.74
N GLN A 6 -4.54 -7.78 -4.95
CA GLN A 6 -4.19 -6.64 -4.10
C GLN A 6 -5.28 -6.45 -3.06
N VAL A 7 -4.89 -6.26 -1.80
CA VAL A 7 -5.81 -5.91 -0.71
C VAL A 7 -5.59 -4.47 -0.32
N LEU A 8 -6.65 -3.67 -0.31
CA LEU A 8 -6.62 -2.34 0.29
C LEU A 8 -6.62 -2.51 1.81
N ALA A 9 -5.56 -2.04 2.46
CA ALA A 9 -5.43 -2.08 3.92
C ALA A 9 -5.42 -0.65 4.49
N LYS A 10 -6.15 -0.45 5.59
CA LYS A 10 -6.05 0.74 6.43
C LYS A 10 -5.07 0.46 7.56
N LEU A 11 -4.08 1.33 7.71
CA LEU A 11 -3.16 1.30 8.83
C LEU A 11 -3.47 2.45 9.77
N THR A 12 -3.76 2.15 11.03
CA THR A 12 -4.00 3.14 12.08
C THR A 12 -2.83 3.13 13.06
N LYS A 13 -2.14 4.26 13.20
CA LYS A 13 -1.05 4.39 14.18
C LYS A 13 -1.64 4.51 15.58
N VAL A 14 -1.30 3.57 16.47
CA VAL A 14 -1.72 3.56 17.87
C VAL A 14 -0.46 3.56 18.73
N GLY A 15 -0.11 4.74 19.25
CA GLY A 15 1.15 4.94 20.00
C GLY A 15 2.38 4.62 19.14
N SER A 16 3.13 3.58 19.52
CA SER A 16 4.34 3.11 18.84
C SER A 16 4.10 2.02 17.78
N ARG A 17 2.86 1.53 17.60
CA ARG A 17 2.53 0.46 16.66
C ARG A 17 1.54 0.92 15.59
N PHE A 18 1.37 0.10 14.57
CA PHE A 18 0.29 0.21 13.59
C PHE A 18 -0.66 -0.97 13.75
N GLU A 19 -1.95 -0.68 13.77
CA GLU A 19 -3.02 -1.67 13.67
C GLU A 19 -3.51 -1.71 12.22
N ARG A 20 -3.75 -2.91 11.69
CA ARG A 20 -4.09 -3.15 10.29
C ARG A 20 -5.51 -3.69 10.15
N GLU A 21 -6.26 -3.12 9.22
CA GLU A 21 -7.59 -3.56 8.81
C GLU A 21 -7.61 -3.72 7.29
N ASP A 22 -8.00 -4.90 6.80
CA ASP A 22 -8.13 -5.17 5.38
C ASP A 22 -9.57 -4.82 4.93
N ILE A 23 -9.69 -3.93 3.94
CA ILE A 23 -10.96 -3.38 3.44
C ILE A 23 -11.51 -4.25 2.31
N GLY A 24 -10.65 -4.75 1.42
CA GLY A 24 -11.08 -5.63 0.32
C GLY A 24 -10.12 -5.68 -0.86
N LEU A 25 -10.48 -6.49 -1.86
CA LEU A 25 -9.70 -6.67 -3.08
C LEU A 25 -9.81 -5.45 -3.99
N VAL A 26 -8.68 -4.97 -4.49
CA VAL A 26 -8.60 -3.80 -5.39
C VAL A 26 -7.70 -4.06 -6.59
N ARG A 27 -7.79 -3.19 -7.59
CA ARG A 27 -6.90 -3.18 -8.75
C ARG A 27 -6.36 -1.78 -8.97
N LEU A 28 -5.16 -1.52 -8.44
CA LEU A 28 -4.44 -0.27 -8.65
C LEU A 28 -3.28 -0.44 -9.63
N GLN A 29 -2.87 0.67 -10.23
CA GLN A 29 -1.60 0.75 -10.98
C GLN A 29 -0.44 0.41 -10.03
N PRO A 30 0.60 -0.33 -10.48
CA PRO A 30 1.76 -0.62 -9.66
C PRO A 30 2.48 0.65 -9.21
N ILE A 31 2.97 0.65 -7.96
CA ILE A 31 3.90 1.70 -7.51
C ILE A 31 5.27 1.34 -8.05
N LEU A 32 5.73 2.10 -9.05
CA LEU A 32 7.07 1.93 -9.60
C LEU A 32 8.12 2.37 -8.59
N ARG A 33 9.20 1.60 -8.47
CA ARG A 33 10.39 2.03 -7.72
C ARG A 33 11.17 3.03 -8.57
N GLY A 34 11.49 4.18 -8.01
CA GLY A 34 12.33 5.18 -8.65
C GLY A 34 12.87 6.16 -7.60
N VAL A 35 14.08 6.70 -7.84
CA VAL A 35 14.57 7.84 -7.06
C VAL A 35 13.86 9.08 -7.60
N ALA A 36 13.31 9.92 -6.72
CA ALA A 36 12.81 11.23 -7.14
C ALA A 36 13.97 11.99 -7.81
N ALA A 37 13.90 12.16 -9.14
CA ALA A 37 14.86 12.98 -9.85
C ALA A 37 14.58 14.44 -9.46
N ILE A 38 15.46 15.02 -8.66
CA ILE A 38 15.51 16.48 -8.49
C ILE A 38 16.00 17.03 -9.84
N ILE A 39 15.15 17.81 -10.50
CA ILE A 39 15.56 18.71 -11.59
C ILE A 39 16.17 19.95 -10.94
#